data_AF-A0A2N2AFR1-F1
#
_entry.id   AF-A0A2N2AFR1-F1
#
_cell.length_a   1.000
_cell.length_b   1.000
_cell.length_c   1.000
_cell.angle_alpha   90.00
_cell.angle_beta   90.00
_cell.angle_gamma   90.00
#
_symmetry.space_group_name_H-M   'P 1'
#
loop_
_entity.id
_entity.type
_entity.pdbx_description
1 polymer ?
#
loop_
_entity_poly.entity_id
_entity_poly.type
_entity_poly.pdbx_seq_one_letter_code
_entity_poly.pdbx_strand_id
1 'polypeptide(L)'
;MSNKKVLLLALICGLLAAVSLNFYLQSVKEAATNIKTKKVAVATVRIPARTLVTTDMVSFKNIPVEYVHGNAISDSSQVIGHTTRAEVDIGEQILQTKLVPKESTGTTLAYSVPLGLRAVSIPVNEWTGISGLLTPGDRVDVIGRYDLEIASPDPNVNTVKKPVSLVLVQNSEVLAVDQNYTDPSAQQGDKQNQTQGSNKTVTLAIPVDKVQDVVMVCDKGKIALALRSPADKSEEQRRFKDDLQLLK
;
A
#
# COMPACT_ATOMS: atom_id res chain seq x y z
N MET A 1 -0.47 26.68 -85.61
CA MET A 1 -1.02 25.43 -85.06
C MET A 1 -2.51 25.64 -84.77
N SER A 2 -3.40 24.71 -85.12
CA SER A 2 -4.85 24.84 -84.91
C SER A 2 -5.18 24.95 -83.42
N ASN A 3 -5.95 25.97 -83.01
CA ASN A 3 -6.34 26.26 -81.62
C ASN A 3 -6.90 25.04 -80.86
N LYS A 4 -7.48 24.06 -81.59
CA LYS A 4 -7.97 22.79 -81.04
C LYS A 4 -6.86 21.95 -80.38
N LYS A 5 -5.62 21.99 -80.92
CA LYS A 5 -4.47 21.24 -80.37
C LYS A 5 -3.98 21.83 -79.04
N VAL A 6 -4.05 23.16 -78.90
CA VAL A 6 -3.70 23.85 -77.66
C VAL A 6 -4.71 23.53 -76.56
N LEU A 7 -6.00 23.48 -76.90
CA LEU A 7 -7.09 23.09 -75.99
C LEU A 7 -6.95 21.63 -75.50
N LEU A 8 -6.58 20.71 -76.40
CA LEU A 8 -6.34 19.30 -76.07
C LEU A 8 -5.13 19.13 -75.13
N LEU A 9 -4.05 19.87 -75.38
CA LEU A 9 -2.85 19.84 -74.54
C LEU A 9 -3.11 20.39 -73.12
N ALA A 10 -3.86 21.48 -73.03
CA ALA A 10 -4.26 22.06 -71.74
C ALA A 10 -5.13 21.09 -70.93
N LEU A 11 -6.05 20.38 -71.58
CA LEU A 11 -6.91 19.39 -70.94
C LEU A 11 -6.11 18.20 -70.41
N ILE A 12 -5.14 17.70 -71.18
CA ILE A 12 -4.25 16.61 -70.76
C ILE A 12 -3.38 17.03 -69.57
N CYS A 13 -2.78 18.23 -69.61
CA CYS A 13 -1.99 18.75 -68.49
C CYS A 13 -2.83 18.95 -67.22
N GLY A 14 -4.05 19.48 -67.35
CA GLY A 14 -4.95 19.64 -66.21
C GLY A 14 -5.34 18.29 -65.59
N LEU A 15 -5.58 17.27 -66.43
CA LEU A 15 -5.94 15.94 -65.97
C LEU A 15 -4.75 15.25 -65.28
N LEU A 16 -3.54 15.39 -65.84
CA LEU A 16 -2.30 14.93 -65.21
C LEU A 16 -2.05 15.60 -63.85
N ALA A 17 -2.19 16.92 -63.77
CA ALA A 17 -2.02 17.65 -62.51
C ALA A 17 -3.04 17.21 -61.44
N ALA A 18 -4.30 17.00 -61.82
CA ALA A 18 -5.35 16.54 -60.92
C ALA A 18 -5.10 15.11 -60.40
N VAL A 19 -4.60 14.21 -61.26
CA VAL A 19 -4.24 12.84 -60.88
C VAL A 19 -3.03 12.84 -59.94
N SER A 20 -1.97 13.59 -60.26
CA SER A 20 -0.79 13.71 -59.40
C SER A 20 -1.12 14.33 -58.05
N LEU A 21 -1.99 15.35 -58.00
CA LEU A 21 -2.43 15.95 -56.75
C LEU A 21 -3.23 14.97 -55.89
N ASN A 22 -4.13 14.19 -56.49
CA ASN A 22 -4.87 13.15 -55.75
C ASN A 22 -3.93 12.08 -55.20
N PHE A 23 -2.97 11.61 -55.99
CA PHE A 23 -2.01 10.60 -55.54
C PHE A 23 -1.13 11.13 -54.39
N TYR A 24 -0.69 12.39 -54.48
CA TYR A 24 0.04 13.06 -53.41
C TYR A 24 -0.82 13.18 -52.14
N LEU A 25 -2.04 13.70 -52.24
CA LEU A 25 -2.96 13.81 -51.10
C LEU A 25 -3.26 12.45 -50.46
N GLN A 26 -3.38 11.38 -51.26
CA GLN A 26 -3.60 10.04 -50.76
C GLN A 26 -2.37 9.49 -50.03
N SER A 27 -1.16 9.69 -50.56
CA SER A 27 0.09 9.30 -49.89
C SER A 27 0.33 10.06 -48.56
N VAL A 28 -0.02 11.34 -48.50
CA VAL A 28 0.04 12.15 -47.28
C VAL A 28 -1.01 11.67 -46.25
N LYS A 29 -2.20 11.29 -46.72
CA LYS A 29 -3.26 10.75 -45.87
C LYS A 29 -2.89 9.38 -45.29
N GLU A 30 -2.25 8.53 -46.08
CA GLU A 30 -1.72 7.23 -45.63
C GLU A 30 -0.56 7.36 -44.65
N ALA A 31 0.31 8.36 -44.83
CA ALA A 31 1.36 8.70 -43.86
C ALA A 31 0.78 9.20 -42.52
N ALA A 32 -0.36 9.91 -42.54
CA ALA A 32 -1.05 10.38 -41.34
C ALA A 32 -1.87 9.28 -40.63
N THR A 33 -2.35 8.25 -41.33
CA THR A 33 -3.12 7.15 -40.72
C THR A 33 -2.26 6.01 -40.18
N ASN A 34 -0.97 5.94 -40.53
CA ASN A 34 -0.05 4.91 -40.04
C ASN A 34 0.73 5.32 -38.77
N ILE A 35 0.17 6.23 -37.98
CA ILE A 35 0.74 6.57 -36.67
C ILE A 35 0.39 5.44 -35.71
N LYS A 36 1.39 4.64 -35.32
CA LYS A 36 1.21 3.62 -34.28
C LYS A 36 0.77 4.30 -32.99
N THR A 37 -0.44 4.03 -32.54
CA THR A 37 -0.97 4.52 -31.26
C THR A 37 -0.91 3.43 -30.19
N LYS A 38 -0.64 3.81 -28.95
CA LYS A 38 -0.73 2.93 -27.78
C LYS A 38 -1.79 3.48 -26.83
N LYS A 39 -2.63 2.58 -26.31
CA LYS A 39 -3.64 2.89 -25.30
C LYS A 39 -2.93 3.08 -23.96
N VAL A 40 -3.14 4.23 -23.31
CA VAL A 40 -2.53 4.56 -22.02
C VAL A 40 -3.56 5.14 -21.06
N ALA A 41 -3.35 4.88 -19.76
CA ALA A 41 -4.15 5.44 -18.68
C ALA A 41 -3.79 6.90 -18.43
N VAL A 42 -4.81 7.75 -18.36
CA VAL A 42 -4.69 9.20 -18.17
C VAL A 42 -5.64 9.61 -17.05
N ALA A 43 -5.16 10.46 -16.13
CA ALA A 43 -5.99 10.96 -15.04
C ALA A 43 -7.06 11.95 -15.55
N THR A 44 -8.32 11.73 -15.16
CA THR A 44 -9.45 12.63 -15.49
C THR A 44 -9.63 13.74 -14.46
N VAL A 45 -9.13 13.53 -13.26
CA VAL A 45 -9.12 14.45 -12.14
C VAL A 45 -7.72 14.50 -11.54
N ARG A 46 -7.44 15.51 -10.72
CA ARG A 46 -6.22 15.52 -9.90
C ARG A 46 -6.33 14.42 -8.84
N ILE A 47 -5.37 13.51 -8.80
CA ILE A 47 -5.29 12.42 -7.83
C ILE A 47 -4.14 12.75 -6.85
N PRO A 48 -4.45 13.17 -5.62
CA PRO A 48 -3.42 13.45 -4.61
C PRO A 48 -2.59 12.22 -4.30
N ALA A 49 -1.34 12.41 -3.85
CA ALA A 49 -0.55 11.31 -3.29
C ALA A 49 -1.34 10.62 -2.17
N ARG A 50 -1.08 9.32 -1.97
CA ARG A 50 -1.73 8.50 -0.93
C ARG A 50 -3.20 8.15 -1.18
N THR A 51 -3.71 8.34 -2.41
CA THR A 51 -5.12 8.08 -2.75
C THR A 51 -5.29 6.75 -3.48
N LEU A 52 -6.36 6.02 -3.16
CA LEU A 52 -6.77 4.82 -3.90
C LEU A 52 -7.36 5.23 -5.25
N VAL A 53 -6.82 4.69 -6.34
CA VAL A 53 -7.27 5.00 -7.69
C VAL A 53 -8.51 4.19 -8.03
N THR A 54 -9.59 4.88 -8.35
CA THR A 54 -10.88 4.30 -8.76
C THR A 54 -11.14 4.49 -10.25
N THR A 55 -12.12 3.76 -10.79
CA THR A 55 -12.43 3.76 -12.23
C THR A 55 -12.87 5.12 -12.77
N ASP A 56 -13.48 5.97 -11.94
CA ASP A 56 -13.94 7.32 -12.28
C ASP A 56 -12.79 8.34 -12.39
N MET A 57 -11.64 8.06 -11.77
CA MET A 57 -10.46 8.94 -11.79
C MET A 57 -9.56 8.76 -13.01
N VAL A 58 -9.82 7.73 -13.83
CA VAL A 58 -8.92 7.30 -14.92
C VAL A 58 -9.69 7.08 -16.22
N SER A 59 -9.10 7.53 -17.32
CA SER A 59 -9.59 7.28 -18.67
C SER A 59 -8.46 6.73 -19.54
N PHE A 60 -8.80 5.84 -20.47
CA PHE A 60 -7.83 5.28 -21.40
C PHE A 60 -7.90 6.00 -22.74
N LYS A 61 -6.80 6.65 -23.12
CA LYS A 61 -6.68 7.39 -24.39
C LYS A 61 -5.65 6.73 -25.31
N ASN A 62 -5.89 6.77 -26.61
CA ASN A 62 -4.93 6.34 -27.61
C ASN A 62 -3.99 7.51 -27.92
N ILE A 63 -2.71 7.36 -27.58
CA ILE A 63 -1.68 8.36 -27.80
C ILE A 63 -0.66 7.80 -28.79
N PRO A 64 -0.16 8.59 -29.76
CA PRO A 64 0.95 8.15 -30.62
C PRO A 64 2.13 7.65 -29.78
N VAL A 65 2.74 6.53 -30.18
CA VAL A 65 3.81 5.87 -29.40
C VAL A 65 4.97 6.81 -29.07
N GLU A 66 5.24 7.79 -29.92
CA GLU A 66 6.28 8.82 -29.73
C GLU A 66 6.03 9.75 -28.52
N TYR A 67 4.77 9.95 -28.11
CA TYR A 67 4.39 10.80 -26.98
C TYR A 67 4.04 10.00 -25.72
N VAL A 68 4.13 8.67 -25.78
CA VAL A 68 3.86 7.83 -24.61
C VAL A 68 5.11 7.79 -23.73
N HIS A 69 4.92 8.13 -22.46
CA HIS A 69 5.99 8.02 -21.48
C HIS A 69 6.38 6.54 -21.32
N GLY A 70 7.68 6.22 -21.21
CA GLY A 70 8.17 4.83 -21.16
C GLY A 70 7.56 4.00 -20.03
N ASN A 71 7.27 4.64 -18.90
CA ASN A 71 6.63 4.02 -17.73
C ASN A 71 5.10 4.18 -17.67
N ALA A 72 4.44 4.64 -18.74
CA ALA A 72 2.99 4.82 -18.77
C ALA A 72 2.28 3.47 -18.78
N ILE A 73 1.25 3.35 -17.94
CA ILE A 73 0.48 2.12 -17.81
C ILE A 73 -0.59 2.04 -18.89
N SER A 74 -0.71 0.87 -19.52
CA SER A 74 -1.68 0.60 -20.58
C SER A 74 -2.85 -0.29 -20.14
N ASP A 75 -2.71 -1.00 -19.02
CA ASP A 75 -3.74 -1.89 -18.49
C ASP A 75 -4.48 -1.28 -17.29
N SER A 76 -5.82 -1.39 -17.32
CA SER A 76 -6.70 -1.07 -16.20
C SER A 76 -6.41 -1.83 -14.92
N SER A 77 -6.01 -3.10 -15.01
CA SER A 77 -5.73 -3.94 -13.84
C SER A 77 -4.54 -3.42 -13.01
N GLN A 78 -3.62 -2.71 -13.66
CA GLN A 78 -2.40 -2.17 -13.07
C GLN A 78 -2.58 -0.75 -12.51
N VAL A 79 -3.75 -0.14 -12.72
CA VAL A 79 -4.06 1.21 -12.24
C VAL A 79 -5.18 1.18 -11.21
N ILE A 80 -6.29 0.53 -11.54
CA ILE A 80 -7.48 0.53 -10.69
C ILE A 80 -7.20 -0.32 -9.45
N GLY A 81 -7.54 0.21 -8.28
CA GLY A 81 -7.26 -0.42 -6.98
C GLY A 81 -5.82 -0.29 -6.50
N HIS A 82 -4.96 0.43 -7.23
CA HIS A 82 -3.62 0.79 -6.75
C HIS A 82 -3.66 2.12 -6.00
N THR A 83 -2.70 2.35 -5.11
CA THR A 83 -2.57 3.61 -4.38
C THR A 83 -1.48 4.47 -4.99
N THR A 84 -1.73 5.76 -5.16
CA THR A 84 -0.72 6.70 -5.66
C THR A 84 0.39 6.92 -4.63
N ARG A 85 1.65 6.78 -5.05
CA ARG A 85 2.84 7.14 -4.28
C ARG A 85 3.10 8.65 -4.32
N ALA A 86 2.84 9.27 -5.46
CA ALA A 86 3.00 10.70 -5.70
C ALA A 86 1.74 11.25 -6.35
N GLU A 87 1.56 12.55 -6.28
CA GLU A 87 0.43 13.22 -6.92
C GLU A 87 0.45 13.06 -8.45
N VAL A 88 -0.73 12.88 -9.03
CA VAL A 88 -0.96 12.81 -10.48
C VAL A 88 -1.90 13.95 -10.87
N ASP A 89 -1.46 14.79 -11.79
CA ASP A 89 -2.25 15.93 -12.25
C ASP A 89 -3.29 15.54 -13.31
N ILE A 90 -4.32 16.38 -13.44
CA ILE A 90 -5.36 16.20 -14.46
C ILE A 90 -4.73 16.16 -15.86
N GLY A 91 -5.10 15.15 -16.65
CA GLY A 91 -4.56 14.95 -18.00
C GLY A 91 -3.18 14.30 -18.05
N GLU A 92 -2.55 14.01 -16.91
CA GLU A 92 -1.26 13.33 -16.86
C GLU A 92 -1.39 11.83 -17.19
N GLN A 93 -0.39 11.28 -17.89
CA GLN A 93 -0.27 9.83 -18.10
C GLN A 93 0.09 9.16 -16.76
N ILE A 94 -0.66 8.13 -16.37
CA ILE A 94 -0.40 7.43 -15.11
C ILE A 94 0.83 6.55 -15.28
N LEU A 95 1.86 6.84 -14.49
CA LEU A 95 3.14 6.15 -14.52
C LEU A 95 3.20 5.05 -13.47
N GLN A 96 3.84 3.93 -13.80
CA GLN A 96 4.12 2.84 -12.86
C GLN A 96 4.91 3.29 -11.64
N THR A 97 5.80 4.27 -11.81
CA THR A 97 6.60 4.85 -10.72
C THR A 97 5.78 5.68 -9.72
N LYS A 98 4.61 6.18 -10.14
CA LYS A 98 3.68 6.94 -9.30
C LYS A 98 2.65 6.08 -8.59
N LEU A 99 2.62 4.76 -8.83
CA LEU A 99 1.75 3.81 -8.13
C LEU A 99 2.56 2.95 -7.15
N VAL A 100 1.92 2.59 -6.04
CA VAL A 100 2.43 1.59 -5.11
C VAL A 100 2.02 0.22 -5.64
N PRO A 101 2.96 -0.73 -5.86
CA PRO A 101 2.63 -2.08 -6.26
C PRO A 101 1.70 -2.73 -5.23
N LYS A 102 0.65 -3.40 -5.70
CA LYS A 102 -0.31 -4.13 -4.85
C LYS A 102 0.36 -5.14 -3.90
N GLU A 103 1.49 -5.70 -4.35
CA GLU A 103 2.29 -6.71 -3.66
C GLU A 103 3.41 -6.14 -2.78
N SER A 104 3.61 -4.81 -2.72
CA SER A 104 4.70 -4.23 -1.91
C SER A 104 4.28 -4.10 -0.45
N THR A 105 4.37 -5.20 0.29
CA THR A 105 4.17 -5.30 1.74
C THR A 105 5.17 -4.45 2.55
N GLY A 106 6.09 -3.72 1.89
CA GLY A 106 7.20 -3.02 2.55
C GLY A 106 7.33 -1.50 2.33
N THR A 107 6.63 -0.87 1.38
CA THR A 107 7.01 0.51 0.97
C THR A 107 6.24 1.63 1.67
N THR A 108 5.06 1.38 2.26
CA THR A 108 4.52 2.31 3.27
C THR A 108 3.52 1.56 4.14
N LEU A 109 3.96 1.12 5.32
CA LEU A 109 3.12 0.49 6.35
C LEU A 109 1.80 1.25 6.59
N ALA A 110 1.81 2.58 6.43
CA ALA A 110 0.63 3.43 6.55
C ALA A 110 -0.53 3.06 5.59
N TYR A 111 -0.26 2.48 4.42
CA TYR A 111 -1.31 2.03 3.50
C TYR A 111 -1.85 0.65 3.83
N SER A 112 -1.06 -0.16 4.54
CA SER A 112 -1.48 -1.49 4.98
C SER A 112 -2.36 -1.44 6.23
N VAL A 113 -2.45 -0.29 6.91
CA VAL A 113 -3.32 -0.13 8.08
C VAL A 113 -4.78 0.02 7.63
N PRO A 114 -5.68 -0.90 8.02
CA PRO A 114 -7.10 -0.77 7.70
C PRO A 114 -7.73 0.46 8.36
N LEU A 115 -8.81 0.98 7.76
CA LEU A 115 -9.58 2.10 8.32
C LEU A 115 -10.08 1.76 9.73
N GLY A 116 -9.94 2.71 10.66
CA GLY A 116 -10.36 2.54 12.06
C GLY A 116 -9.36 1.76 12.94
N LEU A 117 -8.24 1.29 12.37
CA LEU A 117 -7.15 0.65 13.10
C LEU A 117 -5.89 1.54 13.08
N ARG A 118 -4.91 1.21 13.93
CA ARG A 118 -3.60 1.87 14.02
C ARG A 118 -2.50 0.83 14.08
N ALA A 119 -1.43 1.05 13.34
CA ALA A 119 -0.23 0.24 13.45
C ALA A 119 0.48 0.51 14.79
N VAL A 120 0.66 -0.54 15.60
CA VAL A 120 1.40 -0.48 16.87
C VAL A 120 2.53 -1.50 16.84
N SER A 121 3.76 -1.04 17.03
CA SER A 121 4.93 -1.91 17.14
C SER A 121 5.09 -2.42 18.57
N ILE A 122 5.06 -3.74 18.72
CA ILE A 122 5.19 -4.42 20.00
C ILE A 122 6.55 -5.13 20.04
N PRO A 123 7.39 -4.87 21.05
CA PRO A 123 8.61 -5.63 21.26
C PRO A 123 8.26 -7.05 21.73
N VAL A 124 8.82 -8.05 21.08
CA VAL A 124 8.66 -9.46 21.44
C VAL A 124 10.02 -10.14 21.59
N ASN A 125 10.07 -11.14 22.45
CA ASN A 125 11.20 -12.05 22.55
C ASN A 125 10.84 -13.40 21.91
N GLU A 126 11.79 -14.33 21.86
CA GLU A 126 11.60 -15.64 21.23
C GLU A 126 10.41 -16.43 21.81
N TRP A 127 10.11 -16.25 23.10
CA TRP A 127 9.01 -16.93 23.78
C TRP A 127 7.66 -16.24 23.56
N THR A 128 7.63 -14.91 23.52
CA THR A 128 6.38 -14.12 23.43
C THR A 128 5.93 -13.84 21.99
N GLY A 129 6.81 -14.05 21.00
CA GLY A 129 6.57 -13.78 19.57
C GLY A 129 6.45 -15.03 18.69
N ILE A 130 6.13 -16.19 19.28
CA ILE A 130 5.97 -17.47 18.56
C ILE A 130 7.22 -17.80 17.72
N SER A 131 8.41 -17.67 18.33
CA SER A 131 9.70 -18.01 17.74
C SER A 131 10.00 -17.42 16.35
N GLY A 132 9.38 -16.30 15.97
CA GLY A 132 9.56 -15.69 14.66
C GLY A 132 8.87 -16.43 13.50
N LEU A 133 7.86 -17.25 13.80
CA LEU A 133 7.00 -17.89 12.80
C LEU A 133 5.88 -16.99 12.30
N LEU A 134 5.69 -15.84 12.93
CA LEU A 134 4.71 -14.86 12.49
C LEU A 134 5.09 -14.29 11.12
N THR A 135 4.10 -14.15 10.26
CA THR A 135 4.20 -13.53 8.94
C THR A 135 3.17 -12.42 8.77
N PRO A 136 3.45 -11.40 7.95
CA PRO A 136 2.44 -10.40 7.60
C PRO A 136 1.18 -11.05 7.03
N GLY A 137 0.01 -10.66 7.55
CA GLY A 137 -1.30 -11.25 7.23
C GLY A 137 -1.81 -12.23 8.29
N ASP A 138 -0.95 -12.73 9.18
CA ASP A 138 -1.39 -13.59 10.30
C ASP A 138 -2.29 -12.81 11.28
N ARG A 139 -3.13 -13.55 12.00
CA ARG A 139 -4.02 -13.00 13.04
C ARG A 139 -3.54 -13.45 14.41
N VAL A 140 -3.45 -12.52 15.35
CA VAL A 140 -3.00 -12.81 16.72
C VAL A 140 -3.93 -12.18 17.75
N ASP A 141 -4.00 -12.80 18.92
CA ASP A 141 -4.52 -12.17 20.14
C ASP A 141 -3.35 -11.59 20.94
N VAL A 142 -3.57 -10.41 21.52
CA VAL A 142 -2.60 -9.69 22.34
C VAL A 142 -2.96 -9.91 23.80
N ILE A 143 -2.12 -10.65 24.52
CA ILE A 143 -2.29 -10.95 25.94
C ILE A 143 -1.36 -10.06 26.75
N GLY A 144 -1.93 -9.26 27.63
CA GLY A 144 -1.22 -8.40 28.55
C GLY A 144 -1.10 -9.03 29.93
N ARG A 145 0.09 -8.95 30.52
CA ARG A 145 0.34 -9.32 31.91
C ARG A 145 0.90 -8.13 32.67
N TYR A 146 0.32 -7.83 33.83
CA TYR A 146 0.82 -6.82 34.76
C TYR A 146 0.57 -7.26 36.20
N ASP A 147 1.34 -6.67 37.11
CA ASP A 147 1.22 -6.95 38.53
C ASP A 147 0.32 -5.90 39.18
N LEU A 148 -0.77 -6.34 39.80
CA LEU A 148 -1.63 -5.50 40.62
C LEU A 148 -1.12 -5.46 42.05
N GLU A 149 -1.04 -4.26 42.63
CA GLU A 149 -0.82 -4.11 44.06
C GLU A 149 -2.15 -4.26 44.79
N ILE A 150 -2.28 -5.33 45.55
CA ILE A 150 -3.44 -5.64 46.40
C ILE A 150 -3.04 -5.57 47.88
N ALA A 151 -4.01 -5.37 48.77
CA ALA A 151 -3.74 -5.39 50.21
C ALA A 151 -3.15 -6.75 50.62
N SER A 152 -2.10 -6.73 51.44
CA SER A 152 -1.52 -7.96 51.96
C SER A 152 -2.45 -8.59 53.01
N PRO A 153 -2.58 -9.92 53.05
CA PRO A 153 -3.15 -10.61 54.20
C PRO A 153 -2.20 -10.59 55.42
N ASP A 154 -0.93 -10.23 55.25
CA ASP A 154 0.02 -10.01 56.35
C ASP A 154 -0.11 -8.58 56.90
N PRO A 155 -0.44 -8.39 58.19
CA PRO A 155 -0.58 -7.06 58.80
C PRO A 155 0.71 -6.22 58.81
N ASN A 156 1.88 -6.81 58.53
CA ASN A 156 3.16 -6.10 58.46
C ASN A 156 3.53 -5.64 57.04
N VAL A 157 2.73 -5.99 56.03
CA VAL A 157 2.99 -5.64 54.63
C VAL A 157 1.80 -4.85 54.09
N ASN A 158 2.03 -3.63 53.60
CA ASN A 158 0.93 -2.80 53.11
C ASN A 158 0.31 -3.33 51.82
N THR A 159 1.13 -3.79 50.87
CA THR A 159 0.65 -4.32 49.58
C THR A 159 1.49 -5.50 49.08
N VAL A 160 0.85 -6.40 48.35
CA VAL A 160 1.46 -7.53 47.65
C VAL A 160 1.15 -7.41 46.16
N LYS A 161 2.14 -7.74 45.33
CA LYS A 161 1.98 -7.80 43.87
C LYS A 161 1.35 -9.12 43.45
N LYS A 162 0.13 -9.07 42.90
CA LYS A 162 -0.58 -10.21 42.31
C LYS A 162 -0.48 -10.12 40.78
N PRO A 163 0.15 -11.08 40.09
CA PRO A 163 0.20 -11.08 38.63
C PRO A 163 -1.18 -11.38 38.05
N VAL A 164 -1.59 -10.61 37.06
CA VAL A 164 -2.83 -10.77 36.31
C VAL A 164 -2.52 -10.81 34.83
N SER A 165 -3.17 -11.72 34.11
CA SER A 165 -3.12 -11.82 32.66
C SER A 165 -4.50 -11.61 32.08
N LEU A 166 -4.61 -10.80 31.03
CA LEU A 166 -5.85 -10.53 30.34
C LEU A 166 -5.65 -10.32 28.84
N VAL A 167 -6.70 -10.57 28.08
CA VAL A 167 -6.69 -10.37 26.63
C VAL A 167 -6.98 -8.89 26.37
N LEU A 168 -6.02 -8.17 25.78
CA LEU A 168 -6.13 -6.76 25.47
C LEU A 168 -6.87 -6.53 24.15
N VAL A 169 -6.50 -7.33 23.15
CA VAL A 169 -7.02 -7.26 21.78
C VAL A 169 -7.13 -8.67 21.23
N GLN A 170 -8.23 -8.94 20.54
CA GLN A 170 -8.43 -10.19 19.82
C GLN A 170 -8.37 -9.95 18.31
N ASN A 171 -7.95 -10.97 17.56
CA ASN A 171 -8.03 -11.02 16.10
C ASN A 171 -7.31 -9.86 15.38
N SER A 172 -6.19 -9.41 15.95
CA SER A 172 -5.37 -8.35 15.37
C SER A 172 -4.55 -8.87 14.20
N GLU A 173 -4.50 -8.12 13.10
CA GLU A 173 -3.64 -8.44 11.96
C GLU A 173 -2.18 -8.12 12.25
N VAL A 174 -1.27 -8.99 11.81
CA VAL A 174 0.16 -8.73 11.73
C VAL A 174 0.43 -7.96 10.45
N LEU A 175 0.85 -6.71 10.58
CA LEU A 175 1.19 -5.86 9.43
C LEU A 175 2.65 -6.01 9.00
N ALA A 176 3.55 -6.21 9.97
CA ALA A 176 4.98 -6.39 9.73
C ALA A 176 5.62 -7.18 10.87
N VAL A 177 6.66 -7.96 10.55
CA VAL A 177 7.49 -8.68 11.51
C VAL A 177 8.93 -8.32 11.25
N ASP A 178 9.67 -8.04 12.32
CA ASP A 178 11.10 -7.78 12.32
C ASP A 178 11.52 -6.72 11.29
N GLN A 179 11.31 -5.46 11.65
CA GLN A 179 11.86 -4.37 10.86
C GLN A 179 13.35 -4.32 11.13
N ASN A 180 14.14 -4.90 10.23
CA ASN A 180 15.37 -4.26 9.80
C ASN A 180 14.99 -2.89 9.21
N TYR A 181 14.61 -1.94 10.07
CA TYR A 181 14.52 -0.54 9.71
C TYR A 181 15.96 -0.07 9.49
N THR A 182 16.45 -0.28 8.28
CA THR A 182 17.63 0.45 7.82
C THR A 182 17.12 1.83 7.48
N ASP A 183 17.36 2.78 8.39
CA ASP A 183 17.10 4.17 8.14
C ASP A 183 17.79 4.58 6.82
N PRO A 184 17.08 5.06 5.77
CA PRO A 184 17.72 5.50 4.54
C PRO A 184 18.66 6.70 4.73
N SER A 185 18.60 7.38 5.89
CA SER A 185 19.58 8.38 6.33
C SER A 185 20.83 7.80 7.00
N ALA A 186 20.85 6.50 7.34
CA ALA A 186 22.07 5.84 7.78
C ALA A 186 22.96 5.59 6.57
N GLN A 187 23.79 6.60 6.27
CA GLN A 187 24.82 6.51 5.26
C GLN A 187 25.65 5.25 5.46
N GLN A 188 25.94 4.64 4.32
CA GLN A 188 26.82 3.53 4.07
C GLN A 188 28.18 3.72 4.77
N GLY A 189 28.26 3.27 6.03
CA GLY A 189 29.47 3.22 6.84
C GLY A 189 29.20 2.31 8.03
N ASP A 190 30.03 1.28 8.19
CA ASP A 190 30.07 0.34 9.32
C ASP A 190 28.98 -0.74 9.38
N LYS A 191 29.03 -1.66 8.41
CA LYS A 191 28.55 -3.04 8.58
C LYS A 191 29.52 -3.86 9.45
N GLN A 192 29.67 -3.54 10.73
CA GLN A 192 30.25 -4.46 11.70
C GLN A 192 29.89 -4.02 13.13
N ASN A 193 29.24 -4.91 13.88
CA ASN A 193 28.71 -4.76 15.24
C ASN A 193 27.27 -4.23 15.38
N GLN A 194 26.28 -4.99 14.89
CA GLN A 194 25.06 -5.17 15.69
C GLN A 194 25.16 -6.49 16.45
N THR A 195 25.76 -6.35 17.62
CA THR A 195 25.90 -7.32 18.69
C THR A 195 24.52 -7.88 19.08
N GLN A 196 24.36 -9.19 18.96
CA GLN A 196 23.65 -10.09 19.89
C GLN A 196 22.66 -9.42 20.86
N GLY A 197 21.37 -9.53 20.53
CA GLY A 197 20.25 -9.10 21.36
C GLY A 197 19.08 -8.58 20.53
N SER A 198 18.65 -9.30 19.48
CA SER A 198 17.57 -8.82 18.62
C SER A 198 16.22 -8.93 19.37
N ASN A 199 15.85 -7.85 20.06
CA ASN A 199 14.47 -7.63 20.42
C ASN A 199 13.68 -7.50 19.11
N LYS A 200 13.07 -8.61 18.67
CA LYS A 200 12.23 -8.64 17.48
C LYS A 200 11.02 -7.76 17.75
N THR A 201 10.55 -7.06 16.73
CA THR A 201 9.32 -6.26 16.83
C THR A 201 8.26 -6.81 15.90
N VAL A 202 7.02 -6.84 16.36
CA VAL A 202 5.86 -7.19 15.54
C VAL A 202 4.95 -5.98 15.49
N THR A 203 4.60 -5.53 14.29
CA THR A 203 3.65 -4.45 14.08
C THR A 203 2.26 -5.03 13.88
N LEU A 204 1.31 -4.60 14.70
CA LEU A 204 -0.06 -5.08 14.68
C LEU A 204 -1.06 -3.97 14.30
N ALA A 205 -2.14 -4.33 13.62
CA ALA A 205 -3.29 -3.45 13.35
C ALA A 205 -4.26 -3.46 14.54
N ILE A 206 -4.11 -2.49 15.44
CA ILE A 206 -4.85 -2.40 16.70
C ILE A 206 -6.03 -1.42 16.60
N PRO A 207 -7.23 -1.76 17.12
CA PRO A 207 -8.34 -0.84 17.23
C PRO A 207 -8.00 0.44 17.99
N VAL A 208 -8.50 1.57 17.49
CA VAL A 208 -8.25 2.93 18.00
C VAL A 208 -8.47 3.05 19.51
N ASP A 209 -9.51 2.41 20.04
CA ASP A 209 -9.90 2.40 21.46
C ASP A 209 -8.98 1.54 22.34
N LYS A 210 -8.26 0.58 21.76
CA LYS A 210 -7.37 -0.35 22.47
C LYS A 210 -5.90 0.02 22.43
N VAL A 211 -5.51 0.98 21.59
CA VAL A 211 -4.10 1.40 21.46
C VAL A 211 -3.50 1.83 22.79
N GLN A 212 -4.24 2.59 23.60
CA GLN A 212 -3.73 3.09 24.88
C GLN A 212 -3.44 1.95 25.86
N ASP A 213 -4.34 0.97 25.96
CA ASP A 213 -4.18 -0.20 26.82
C ASP A 213 -2.95 -1.02 26.40
N VAL A 214 -2.80 -1.28 25.09
CA VAL A 214 -1.65 -2.02 24.55
C VAL A 214 -0.33 -1.29 24.83
N VAL A 215 -0.27 0.01 24.55
CA VAL A 215 0.95 0.81 24.78
C VAL A 215 1.30 0.88 26.27
N MET A 216 0.30 1.00 27.16
CA MET A 216 0.52 0.99 28.61
C MET A 216 1.13 -0.32 29.08
N VAL A 217 0.65 -1.47 28.57
CA VAL A 217 1.18 -2.78 28.93
C VAL A 217 2.54 -3.05 28.27
N CYS A 218 2.81 -2.50 27.08
CA CYS A 218 4.15 -2.51 26.49
C CYS A 218 5.18 -1.84 27.39
N ASP A 219 4.81 -0.71 28.01
CA ASP A 219 5.72 0.10 28.83
C ASP A 219 5.90 -0.47 30.25
N LYS A 220 4.80 -0.88 30.89
CA LYS A 220 4.80 -1.24 32.33
C LYS A 220 4.58 -2.71 32.63
N GLY A 221 4.27 -3.52 31.62
CA GLY A 221 3.90 -4.92 31.78
C GLY A 221 4.73 -5.85 30.90
N LYS A 222 4.14 -7.01 30.61
CA LYS A 222 4.66 -7.99 29.64
C LYS A 222 3.57 -8.32 28.65
N ILE A 223 3.94 -8.49 27.39
CA ILE A 223 3.02 -8.89 26.32
C ILE A 223 3.40 -10.27 25.81
N ALA A 224 2.39 -11.08 25.53
CA ALA A 224 2.49 -12.31 24.76
C ALA A 224 1.52 -12.27 23.59
N LEU A 225 1.95 -12.79 22.45
CA LEU A 225 1.10 -12.95 21.26
C LEU A 225 0.67 -14.41 21.15
N ALA A 226 -0.63 -14.63 20.89
CA ALA A 226 -1.18 -15.95 20.61
C ALA A 226 -1.65 -16.00 19.16
N LEU A 227 -1.09 -16.92 18.36
CA LEU A 227 -1.46 -17.08 16.95
C LEU A 227 -2.85 -17.68 16.83
N ARG A 228 -3.71 -17.08 16.02
CA ARG A 228 -5.04 -17.59 15.72
C ARG A 228 -5.00 -18.50 14.49
N SER A 229 -5.85 -19.51 14.51
CA SER A 229 -6.14 -20.28 13.30
C SER A 229 -6.88 -19.40 12.29
N PRO A 230 -6.55 -19.44 10.98
CA PRO A 230 -7.29 -18.71 9.95
C PRO A 230 -8.78 -19.08 9.85
N ALA A 231 -9.18 -20.26 10.35
CA ALA A 231 -10.57 -20.71 10.35
C ALA A 231 -11.34 -20.32 11.63
N ASP A 232 -10.66 -19.79 12.64
CA ASP A 232 -11.27 -19.44 13.92
C ASP A 232 -11.99 -18.08 13.84
N LYS A 233 -13.27 -18.08 14.20
CA LYS A 233 -14.14 -16.89 14.25
C LYS A 233 -14.67 -16.60 15.66
N SER A 234 -14.14 -17.28 16.67
CA SER A 234 -14.63 -17.13 18.04
C SER A 234 -14.12 -15.82 18.66
N GLU A 235 -14.99 -14.83 18.85
CA GLU A 235 -14.62 -13.69 19.70
C GLU A 235 -15.03 -13.99 21.13
N GLU A 236 -14.06 -14.31 22.00
CA GLU A 236 -14.35 -14.48 23.41
C GLU A 236 -14.53 -13.09 24.04
N GLN A 237 -15.77 -12.64 24.12
CA GLN A 237 -16.19 -11.38 24.75
C GLN A 237 -16.07 -11.44 26.29
N ARG A 238 -14.92 -11.81 26.84
CA ARG A 238 -14.64 -11.51 28.25
C ARG A 238 -14.36 -10.03 28.37
N ARG A 239 -15.31 -9.27 28.92
CA ARG A 239 -15.12 -7.84 29.17
C ARG A 239 -14.03 -7.68 30.21
N PHE A 240 -13.03 -6.87 29.90
CA PHE A 240 -12.00 -6.37 30.84
C PHE A 240 -12.55 -5.94 32.21
N LYS A 241 -13.79 -5.41 32.26
CA LYS A 241 -14.47 -5.04 33.52
C LYS A 241 -14.84 -6.24 34.40
N ASP A 242 -15.13 -7.39 33.81
CA ASP A 242 -15.55 -8.59 34.53
C ASP A 242 -14.32 -9.25 35.18
N ASP A 243 -13.18 -9.24 34.50
CA ASP A 243 -11.90 -9.68 35.07
C ASP A 243 -11.42 -8.76 36.21
N LEU A 244 -11.64 -7.45 36.12
CA LEU A 244 -11.39 -6.50 37.22
C LEU A 244 -12.30 -6.74 38.43
N GLN A 245 -13.51 -7.26 38.25
CA GLN A 245 -14.40 -7.62 39.36
C GLN A 245 -13.94 -8.89 40.07
N LEU A 246 -13.31 -9.83 39.37
CA LEU A 246 -12.71 -11.03 39.95
C LEU A 246 -11.41 -10.76 40.74
N LEU A 247 -10.91 -9.52 40.67
CA LEU A 247 -9.69 -9.08 41.34
C LEU A 247 -9.94 -8.23 42.60
N LYS A 248 -11.21 -7.92 42.90
CA LYS A 248 -11.65 -7.34 44.17
C LYS A 248 -11.96 -8.44 45.18
#